data_AF-A0A316MDA9-F1
#
_entry.id   AF-A0A316MDA9-F1
#
_cell.length_a   1.000
_cell.length_b   1.000
_cell.length_c   1.000
_cell.angle_alpha   90.00
_cell.angle_beta   90.00
_cell.angle_gamma   90.00
#
_symmetry.space_group_name_H-M   'P 1'
#
loop_
_entity.id
_entity.type
_entity.pdbx_description
1 polymer ?
#
loop_
_entity_poly.entity_id
_entity_poly.type
_entity_poly.pdbx_seq_one_letter_code
_entity_poly.pdbx_strand_id
1 'polypeptide(L)'
;MLATLIPLFDENMTVKAYSLFTQKKNFLLNPSFLGTGMNDGVGQIQGFELIENMGIETLSGDKEVFISINNISLFTDINEQCKAPHDRVVLLVDNAVLPNDMYINRLKELKNSGYKLAIRKLPVSSFEDYRQVLLLMDYILLDHKKIDITKARIYFTKIYPNIKLCAGNIDTQEIFEQLKAEGGYQLYEGAFYRMPVTKGEAKVSPLKVNYIELLNIVNEPDFDLTKAADVIGRDTALVISLLKMVNHMTVNSEITSIRHAAAMLGQKELKKWINTAVTSQLCADRPNEIMRVSLLRAKFAENLATVFEMGGQAGELFLMGLFSVLDLIINKPMEEALKMVKVSKEIEEALIEDKGHFAPVLEFVKQYESANWQEIDRTMLLNHMDSKQVYDAYITALRWYRDLFS
;
A
#
# COMPACT_ATOMS: atom_id res chain seq x y z
N MET A 1 -8.55 2.64 -15.06
CA MET A 1 -7.53 1.63 -14.67
C MET A 1 -7.36 1.76 -13.17
N LEU A 2 -7.48 0.69 -12.39
CA LEU A 2 -7.22 0.71 -10.95
C LEU A 2 -5.92 -0.05 -10.69
N ALA A 3 -5.19 0.32 -9.64
CA ALA A 3 -3.97 -0.36 -9.27
C ALA A 3 -3.68 -0.23 -7.78
N THR A 4 -3.14 -1.26 -7.15
CA THR A 4 -2.66 -1.18 -5.77
C THR A 4 -1.48 -2.12 -5.53
N LEU A 5 -0.68 -1.78 -4.52
CA LEU A 5 0.47 -2.56 -4.05
C LEU A 5 0.09 -3.30 -2.78
N ILE A 6 0.16 -4.63 -2.82
CA ILE A 6 -0.12 -5.49 -1.68
C ILE A 6 1.22 -5.95 -1.06
N PRO A 7 1.53 -5.60 0.20
CA PRO A 7 2.75 -6.06 0.85
C PRO A 7 2.75 -7.57 1.09
N LEU A 8 3.93 -8.19 0.92
CA LEU A 8 4.25 -9.56 1.29
C LEU A 8 5.22 -9.54 2.48
N PHE A 9 4.84 -10.20 3.57
CA PHE A 9 5.54 -10.15 4.86
C PHE A 9 6.35 -11.43 5.08
N ASP A 10 7.39 -11.35 5.91
CA ASP A 10 8.04 -12.53 6.50
C ASP A 10 7.39 -12.93 7.84
N GLU A 11 7.93 -13.97 8.48
CA GLU A 11 7.51 -14.46 9.80
C GLU A 11 7.65 -13.43 10.94
N ASN A 12 8.41 -12.35 10.72
CA ASN A 12 8.64 -11.26 11.67
C ASN A 12 7.80 -10.03 11.31
N MET A 13 6.79 -10.18 10.44
CA MET A 13 5.94 -9.10 9.94
C MET A 13 6.73 -7.97 9.26
N THR A 14 7.92 -8.29 8.72
CA THR A 14 8.70 -7.35 7.93
C THR A 14 8.33 -7.52 6.46
N VAL A 15 7.97 -6.43 5.79
CA VAL A 15 7.67 -6.46 4.36
C VAL A 15 8.94 -6.79 3.57
N LYS A 16 8.89 -7.88 2.80
CA LYS A 16 10.00 -8.37 1.95
C LYS A 16 9.78 -8.12 0.46
N ALA A 17 8.53 -8.06 0.03
CA ALA A 17 8.17 -7.83 -1.36
C ALA A 17 6.80 -7.14 -1.47
N TYR A 18 6.46 -6.68 -2.67
CA TYR A 18 5.13 -6.17 -2.98
C TYR A 18 4.55 -6.94 -4.15
N SER A 19 3.26 -7.24 -4.11
CA SER A 19 2.52 -7.82 -5.22
C SER A 19 1.61 -6.79 -5.83
N LEU A 20 1.70 -6.64 -7.15
CA LEU A 20 0.95 -5.64 -7.86
C LEU A 20 -0.36 -6.19 -8.41
N PHE A 21 -1.43 -5.50 -8.05
CA PHE A 21 -2.77 -5.78 -8.52
C PHE A 21 -3.24 -4.63 -9.37
N THR A 22 -3.60 -4.91 -10.61
CA THR A 22 -4.14 -3.92 -11.55
C THR A 22 -5.43 -4.40 -12.17
N GLN A 23 -6.33 -3.47 -12.49
CA GLN A 23 -7.56 -3.74 -13.22
C GLN A 23 -7.79 -2.62 -14.24
N LYS A 24 -7.62 -2.94 -15.53
CA LYS A 24 -7.93 -1.99 -16.61
C LYS A 24 -9.41 -2.01 -17.00
N LYS A 25 -10.04 -3.18 -16.95
CA LYS A 25 -11.44 -3.40 -17.35
C LYS A 25 -12.37 -3.39 -16.15
N ASN A 26 -13.22 -2.38 -16.09
CA ASN A 26 -14.40 -2.36 -15.23
C ASN A 26 -15.61 -2.75 -16.09
N PHE A 27 -16.00 -4.02 -16.01
CA PHE A 27 -17.12 -4.57 -16.78
C PHE A 27 -18.49 -4.12 -16.25
N LEU A 28 -18.55 -3.63 -15.00
CA LEU A 28 -19.79 -3.10 -14.42
C LEU A 28 -20.12 -1.72 -15.01
N LEU A 29 -19.13 -0.84 -15.14
CA LEU A 29 -19.27 0.47 -15.81
C LEU A 29 -19.35 0.33 -17.33
N ASN A 30 -18.72 -0.70 -17.91
CA ASN A 30 -18.60 -0.87 -19.36
C ASN A 30 -19.01 -2.29 -19.80
N PRO A 31 -20.31 -2.65 -19.70
CA PRO A 31 -20.79 -3.99 -20.05
C PRO A 31 -20.60 -4.32 -21.53
N SER A 32 -20.48 -3.31 -22.39
CA SER A 32 -20.15 -3.47 -23.82
C SER A 32 -18.80 -4.16 -24.06
N PHE A 33 -17.89 -4.16 -23.08
CA PHE A 33 -16.63 -4.91 -23.14
C PHE A 33 -16.79 -6.43 -23.13
N LEU A 34 -17.97 -6.95 -22.79
CA LEU A 34 -18.25 -8.40 -22.85
C LEU A 34 -18.54 -8.91 -24.27
N GLY A 35 -18.88 -8.01 -25.22
CA GLY A 35 -19.53 -8.40 -26.48
C GLY A 35 -18.70 -8.29 -27.76
N THR A 36 -17.49 -7.72 -27.75
CA THR A 36 -16.69 -7.55 -28.99
C THR A 36 -15.21 -7.85 -28.77
N GLY A 37 -14.57 -8.44 -29.79
CA GLY A 37 -13.11 -8.60 -29.86
C GLY A 37 -12.44 -7.24 -29.97
N MET A 38 -12.02 -6.71 -28.84
CA MET A 38 -11.31 -5.43 -28.74
C MET A 38 -9.81 -5.67 -28.66
N ASN A 39 -9.01 -4.78 -29.25
CA ASN A 39 -7.59 -4.65 -28.92
C ASN A 39 -7.47 -3.97 -27.55
N ASP A 40 -7.73 -4.73 -26.50
CA ASP A 40 -7.80 -4.31 -25.10
C ASP A 40 -6.42 -4.13 -24.44
N GLY A 41 -5.35 -4.28 -25.23
CA GLY A 41 -3.98 -4.30 -24.74
C GLY A 41 -3.65 -5.56 -23.94
N VAL A 42 -4.19 -6.75 -24.27
CA VAL A 42 -3.81 -8.02 -23.58
C VAL A 42 -2.29 -8.22 -23.53
N GLY A 43 -1.57 -7.73 -24.54
CA GLY A 43 -0.12 -7.79 -24.63
C GLY A 43 0.65 -6.80 -23.74
N GLN A 44 0.00 -5.74 -23.24
CA GLN A 44 0.62 -4.75 -22.36
C GLN A 44 0.66 -5.27 -20.92
N ILE A 45 1.85 -5.23 -20.32
CA ILE A 45 2.03 -5.59 -18.91
C ILE A 45 1.78 -4.35 -18.05
N GLN A 46 0.54 -4.25 -17.55
CA GLN A 46 0.06 -3.11 -16.75
C GLN A 46 0.94 -2.78 -15.54
N GLY A 47 1.60 -3.79 -14.97
CA GLY A 47 2.45 -3.53 -13.82
C GLY A 47 3.72 -2.76 -14.12
N PHE A 48 4.25 -2.85 -15.34
CA PHE A 48 5.40 -2.04 -15.74
C PHE A 48 5.02 -0.57 -15.90
N GLU A 49 3.88 -0.29 -16.54
CA GLU A 49 3.36 1.08 -16.69
C GLU A 49 3.16 1.74 -15.31
N LEU A 50 2.63 1.00 -14.33
CA LEU A 50 2.48 1.52 -12.98
C LEU A 50 3.84 1.82 -12.32
N ILE A 51 4.79 0.88 -12.40
CA ILE A 51 6.13 1.06 -11.80
C ILE A 51 6.83 2.27 -12.41
N GLU A 52 6.70 2.47 -13.72
CA GLU A 52 7.21 3.65 -14.41
C GLU A 52 6.52 4.92 -13.90
N ASN A 53 5.19 4.91 -13.79
CA ASN A 53 4.43 6.08 -13.36
C ASN A 53 4.71 6.46 -11.89
N MET A 54 4.79 5.50 -10.98
CA MET A 54 5.06 5.78 -9.57
C MET A 54 6.55 5.99 -9.28
N GLY A 55 7.43 5.38 -10.07
CA GLY A 55 8.84 5.21 -9.76
C GLY A 55 9.07 4.06 -8.78
N ILE A 56 9.94 3.11 -9.11
CA ILE A 56 10.20 1.91 -8.30
C ILE A 56 10.70 2.22 -6.89
N GLU A 57 11.31 3.39 -6.71
CA GLU A 57 11.80 3.95 -5.44
C GLU A 57 10.68 4.17 -4.42
N THR A 58 9.43 4.28 -4.87
CA THR A 58 8.25 4.34 -3.98
C THR A 58 8.10 3.05 -3.14
N LEU A 59 8.73 1.97 -3.59
CA LEU A 59 8.81 0.70 -2.87
C LEU A 59 10.08 0.71 -2.02
N SER A 60 9.96 0.36 -0.74
CA SER A 60 11.10 0.42 0.17
C SER A 60 12.31 -0.40 -0.33
N GLY A 61 13.42 0.25 -0.67
CA GLY A 61 14.73 -0.36 -0.92
C GLY A 61 14.78 -1.42 -2.04
N ASP A 62 15.63 -2.44 -1.88
CA ASP A 62 15.89 -3.53 -2.84
C ASP A 62 14.80 -4.61 -2.92
N LYS A 63 13.58 -4.29 -2.47
CA LYS A 63 12.49 -5.27 -2.40
C LYS A 63 12.02 -5.68 -3.78
N GLU A 64 11.64 -6.95 -3.88
CA GLU A 64 11.08 -7.57 -5.07
C GLU A 64 9.63 -7.13 -5.30
N VAL A 65 9.22 -7.11 -6.57
CA VAL A 65 7.89 -6.71 -7.01
C VAL A 65 7.30 -7.80 -7.88
N PHE A 66 6.19 -8.39 -7.45
CA PHE A 66 5.46 -9.40 -8.20
C PHE A 66 4.52 -8.69 -9.17
N ILE A 67 4.69 -8.93 -10.46
CA ILE A 67 3.90 -8.31 -11.53
C ILE A 67 3.09 -9.40 -12.21
N SER A 68 1.76 -9.26 -12.18
CA SER A 68 0.88 -10.22 -12.82
C SER A 68 1.03 -10.19 -14.34
N ILE A 69 1.23 -11.37 -14.93
CA ILE A 69 1.35 -11.57 -16.37
C ILE A 69 0.34 -12.62 -16.80
N ASN A 70 -0.43 -12.29 -17.84
CA ASN A 70 -1.39 -13.21 -18.44
C ASN A 70 -0.72 -14.07 -19.54
N ASN A 71 -1.43 -15.09 -19.98
CA ASN A 71 -0.98 -16.06 -20.97
C ASN A 71 -0.60 -15.45 -22.34
N ILE A 72 -1.12 -14.27 -22.70
CA ILE A 72 -0.81 -13.58 -23.95
C ILE A 72 0.36 -12.61 -23.75
N SER A 73 0.34 -11.79 -22.70
CA SER A 73 1.43 -10.85 -22.36
C SER A 73 2.76 -11.54 -22.09
N LEU A 74 2.76 -12.83 -21.76
CA LEU A 74 3.99 -13.61 -21.60
C LEU A 74 4.85 -13.64 -22.88
N PHE A 75 4.21 -13.56 -24.06
CA PHE A 75 4.87 -13.61 -25.37
C PHE A 75 5.20 -12.24 -25.95
N THR A 76 4.86 -11.14 -25.27
CA THR A 76 5.29 -9.83 -25.72
C THR A 76 6.75 -9.57 -25.35
N ASP A 77 7.32 -8.48 -25.87
CA ASP A 77 8.68 -8.09 -25.52
C ASP A 77 8.71 -7.51 -24.10
N ILE A 78 8.85 -8.40 -23.13
CA ILE A 78 8.92 -8.08 -21.70
C ILE A 78 10.17 -7.25 -21.40
N ASN A 79 11.28 -7.54 -22.09
CA ASN A 79 12.56 -6.87 -21.86
C ASN A 79 12.50 -5.40 -22.31
N GLU A 80 11.87 -5.11 -23.46
CA GLU A 80 11.69 -3.72 -23.91
C GLU A 80 10.70 -2.94 -23.04
N GLN A 81 9.65 -3.59 -22.51
CA GLN A 81 8.66 -2.94 -21.67
C GLN A 81 9.15 -2.71 -20.23
N CYS A 82 10.06 -3.54 -19.73
CA CYS A 82 10.53 -3.46 -18.35
C CYS A 82 11.70 -2.48 -18.22
N LYS A 83 11.42 -1.30 -17.64
CA LYS A 83 12.47 -0.32 -17.31
C LYS A 83 13.07 -0.48 -15.92
N ALA A 84 12.53 -1.41 -15.13
CA ALA A 84 12.99 -1.70 -13.77
C ALA A 84 14.15 -2.72 -13.77
N PRO A 85 15.01 -2.73 -12.73
CA PRO A 85 16.02 -3.79 -12.57
C PRO A 85 15.37 -5.19 -12.57
N HIS A 86 15.83 -6.07 -13.47
CA HIS A 86 15.19 -7.38 -13.68
C HIS A 86 15.22 -8.28 -12.44
N ASP A 87 16.26 -8.17 -11.62
CA ASP A 87 16.47 -8.93 -10.39
C ASP A 87 15.44 -8.59 -9.28
N ARG A 88 14.84 -7.40 -9.37
CA ARG A 88 13.76 -6.91 -8.51
C ARG A 88 12.37 -7.26 -9.05
N VAL A 89 12.25 -7.74 -10.28
CA VAL A 89 10.96 -8.08 -10.88
C VAL A 89 10.72 -9.58 -10.81
N VAL A 90 9.57 -9.96 -10.24
CA VAL A 90 9.08 -11.34 -10.23
C VAL A 90 7.84 -11.42 -11.14
N LEU A 91 7.95 -12.18 -12.23
CA LEU A 91 6.85 -12.37 -13.16
C LEU A 91 5.86 -13.39 -12.58
N LEU A 92 4.65 -12.93 -12.23
CA LEU A 92 3.62 -13.73 -11.57
C LEU A 92 2.58 -14.21 -12.58
N VAL A 93 2.61 -15.51 -12.89
CA VAL A 93 1.64 -16.17 -13.76
C VAL A 93 0.57 -16.91 -12.96
N ASP A 94 -0.54 -17.26 -13.60
CA ASP A 94 -1.55 -18.15 -13.05
C ASP A 94 -1.75 -19.40 -13.92
N ASN A 95 -2.78 -20.19 -13.59
CA ASN A 95 -3.11 -21.43 -14.28
C ASN A 95 -3.63 -21.26 -15.72
N ALA A 96 -3.71 -20.03 -16.25
CA ALA A 96 -3.93 -19.80 -17.69
C ALA A 96 -2.67 -20.08 -18.53
N VAL A 97 -1.49 -20.09 -17.91
CA VAL A 97 -0.22 -20.49 -18.55
C VAL A 97 -0.13 -22.01 -18.50
N LEU A 98 -0.50 -22.67 -19.59
CA LEU A 98 -0.63 -24.12 -19.66
C LEU A 98 0.75 -24.83 -19.68
N PRO A 99 0.87 -26.06 -19.18
CA PRO A 99 2.13 -26.80 -19.13
C PRO A 99 2.43 -27.49 -20.47
N ASN A 100 2.49 -26.71 -21.56
CA ASN A 100 2.89 -27.18 -22.87
C ASN A 100 4.23 -26.55 -23.31
N ASP A 101 4.84 -27.13 -24.35
CA ASP A 101 6.19 -26.75 -24.78
C ASP A 101 6.32 -25.26 -25.12
N MET A 102 5.27 -24.66 -25.68
CA MET A 102 5.26 -23.24 -26.06
C MET A 102 5.46 -22.34 -24.83
N TYR A 103 4.65 -22.53 -23.77
CA TYR A 103 4.77 -21.74 -22.54
C TYR A 103 6.06 -22.08 -21.79
N ILE A 104 6.43 -23.36 -21.71
CA ILE A 104 7.62 -23.82 -21.00
C ILE A 104 8.89 -23.22 -21.61
N ASN A 105 9.00 -23.22 -22.94
CA ASN A 105 10.15 -22.61 -23.62
C ASN A 105 10.21 -21.10 -23.37
N ARG A 106 9.07 -20.42 -23.42
CA ARG A 106 9.02 -18.98 -23.11
C ARG A 106 9.44 -18.66 -21.68
N LEU A 107 8.99 -19.44 -20.71
CA LEU A 107 9.41 -19.27 -19.31
C LEU A 107 10.92 -19.50 -19.12
N LYS A 108 11.51 -20.47 -19.83
CA LYS A 108 12.98 -20.68 -19.83
C LYS A 108 13.72 -19.46 -20.37
N GLU A 109 13.27 -18.89 -21.48
CA GLU A 109 13.88 -17.68 -22.06
C GLU A 109 13.85 -16.50 -21.08
N LEU A 110 12.72 -16.28 -20.42
CA LEU A 110 12.57 -15.20 -19.45
C LEU A 110 13.45 -15.41 -18.21
N LYS A 111 13.55 -16.66 -17.72
CA LYS A 111 14.46 -17.01 -16.63
C LYS A 111 15.93 -16.79 -17.00
N ASN A 112 16.32 -17.16 -18.22
CA ASN A 112 17.67 -16.90 -18.76
C ASN A 112 17.96 -15.41 -18.95
N SER A 113 16.92 -14.58 -19.13
CA SER A 113 17.02 -13.11 -19.22
C SER A 113 17.16 -12.43 -17.84
N GLY A 114 17.16 -13.20 -16.75
CA GLY A 114 17.39 -12.73 -15.39
C GLY A 114 16.13 -12.49 -14.56
N TYR A 115 14.94 -12.74 -15.10
CA TYR A 115 13.69 -12.61 -14.33
C TYR A 115 13.49 -13.78 -13.36
N LYS A 116 12.92 -13.46 -12.20
CA LYS A 116 12.34 -14.46 -11.29
C LYS A 116 10.92 -14.78 -11.72
N LEU A 117 10.49 -16.01 -11.50
CA LEU A 117 9.17 -16.50 -11.89
C LEU A 117 8.36 -16.93 -10.65
N ALA A 118 7.07 -16.62 -10.66
CA ALA A 118 6.13 -17.02 -9.63
C ALA A 118 4.84 -17.55 -10.25
N ILE A 119 4.20 -18.50 -9.58
CA ILE A 119 2.88 -19.01 -9.99
C ILE A 119 1.86 -18.91 -8.85
N ARG A 120 0.60 -18.63 -9.19
CA ARG A 120 -0.55 -18.62 -8.27
C ARG A 120 -1.76 -19.35 -8.84
N LYS A 121 -2.79 -19.55 -7.99
CA LYS A 121 -4.09 -20.14 -8.37
C LYS A 121 -3.96 -21.54 -8.98
N LEU A 122 -2.93 -22.30 -8.61
CA LEU A 122 -2.74 -23.66 -9.06
C LEU A 122 -3.54 -24.62 -8.15
N PRO A 123 -4.53 -25.38 -8.69
CA PRO A 123 -5.25 -26.37 -7.89
C PRO A 123 -4.36 -27.59 -7.60
N VAL A 124 -4.58 -28.24 -6.46
CA VAL A 124 -3.78 -29.40 -6.00
C VAL A 124 -3.76 -30.52 -7.04
N SER A 125 -4.89 -30.76 -7.73
CA SER A 125 -5.02 -31.78 -8.78
C SER A 125 -4.07 -31.59 -9.97
N SER A 126 -3.57 -30.38 -10.19
CA SER A 126 -2.74 -30.02 -11.35
C SER A 126 -1.25 -29.93 -11.03
N PHE A 127 -0.82 -30.23 -9.80
CA PHE A 127 0.60 -30.10 -9.42
C PHE A 127 1.52 -31.02 -10.25
N GLU A 128 1.09 -32.25 -10.54
CA GLU A 128 1.86 -33.19 -11.34
C GLU A 128 1.95 -32.76 -12.81
N ASP A 129 0.83 -32.35 -13.41
CA ASP A 129 0.79 -31.87 -14.81
C ASP A 129 1.70 -30.64 -15.01
N TYR A 130 1.82 -29.79 -13.97
CA TYR A 130 2.62 -28.57 -14.00
C TYR A 130 4.08 -28.78 -13.59
N ARG A 131 4.55 -30.02 -13.40
CA ARG A 131 5.92 -30.31 -12.93
C ARG A 131 7.00 -29.54 -13.70
N GLN A 132 6.93 -29.50 -15.04
CA GLN A 132 7.92 -28.78 -15.84
C GLN A 132 7.87 -27.25 -15.65
N VAL A 133 6.69 -26.69 -15.43
CA VAL A 133 6.51 -25.27 -15.12
C VAL A 133 7.02 -24.96 -13.71
N LEU A 134 6.68 -25.80 -12.73
CA LEU A 134 7.10 -25.64 -11.33
C LEU A 134 8.63 -25.67 -11.17
N LEU A 135 9.34 -26.51 -11.94
CA LEU A 135 10.81 -26.53 -11.94
C LEU A 135 11.45 -25.19 -12.36
N LEU A 136 10.72 -24.34 -13.07
CA LEU A 136 11.18 -23.02 -13.50
C LEU A 136 10.81 -21.92 -12.50
N MET A 137 9.89 -22.16 -11.56
CA MET A 137 9.44 -21.15 -10.61
C MET A 137 10.45 -20.93 -9.48
N ASP A 138 10.52 -19.69 -9.01
CA ASP A 138 11.27 -19.30 -7.80
C ASP A 138 10.31 -19.14 -6.61
N TYR A 139 9.05 -18.82 -6.89
CA TYR A 139 8.00 -18.68 -5.89
C TYR A 139 6.72 -19.43 -6.28
N ILE A 140 5.98 -19.90 -5.28
CA ILE A 140 4.58 -20.32 -5.43
C ILE A 140 3.70 -19.67 -4.36
N LEU A 141 2.60 -19.08 -4.81
CA LEU A 141 1.59 -18.48 -3.93
C LEU A 141 0.47 -19.49 -3.70
N LEU A 142 0.35 -19.95 -2.46
CA LEU A 142 -0.60 -20.93 -2.00
C LEU A 142 -1.77 -20.22 -1.30
N ASP A 143 -2.99 -20.50 -1.73
CA ASP A 143 -4.20 -19.84 -1.23
C ASP A 143 -4.79 -20.64 -0.05
N HIS A 144 -4.63 -20.14 1.18
CA HIS A 144 -5.11 -20.80 2.40
C HIS A 144 -6.61 -21.07 2.39
N LYS A 145 -7.40 -20.25 1.69
CA LYS A 145 -8.87 -20.42 1.62
C LYS A 145 -9.30 -21.50 0.63
N LYS A 146 -8.46 -21.85 -0.33
CA LYS A 146 -8.81 -22.77 -1.42
C LYS A 146 -8.20 -24.15 -1.27
N ILE A 147 -7.03 -24.25 -0.64
CA ILE A 147 -6.30 -25.52 -0.50
C ILE A 147 -5.77 -25.69 0.91
N ASP A 148 -5.53 -26.94 1.30
CA ASP A 148 -4.78 -27.28 2.51
C ASP A 148 -3.29 -26.98 2.28
N ILE A 149 -2.89 -25.75 2.62
CA ILE A 149 -1.53 -25.27 2.40
C ILE A 149 -0.50 -26.01 3.24
N THR A 150 -0.89 -26.57 4.40
CA THR A 150 0.00 -27.37 5.25
C THR A 150 0.45 -28.65 4.55
N LYS A 151 -0.46 -29.34 3.84
CA LYS A 151 -0.11 -30.49 2.99
C LYS A 151 0.69 -30.07 1.75
N ALA A 152 0.27 -28.99 1.09
CA ALA A 152 0.99 -28.48 -0.08
C ALA A 152 2.44 -28.12 0.28
N ARG A 153 2.67 -27.51 1.43
CA ARG A 153 3.99 -27.21 1.96
C ARG A 153 4.85 -28.47 2.08
N ILE A 154 4.34 -29.56 2.66
CA ILE A 154 5.10 -30.82 2.79
C ILE A 154 5.50 -31.35 1.40
N TYR A 155 4.58 -31.29 0.44
CA TYR A 155 4.84 -31.67 -0.95
C TYR A 155 5.97 -30.82 -1.58
N PHE A 156 5.85 -29.49 -1.53
CA PHE A 156 6.82 -28.59 -2.15
C PHE A 156 8.18 -28.62 -1.46
N THR A 157 8.22 -28.69 -0.13
CA THR A 157 9.49 -28.78 0.61
C THR A 157 10.28 -30.04 0.23
N LYS A 158 9.58 -31.14 -0.09
CA LYS A 158 10.21 -32.41 -0.47
C LYS A 158 10.61 -32.48 -1.94
N ILE A 159 9.75 -32.00 -2.84
CA ILE A 159 9.92 -32.22 -4.29
C ILE A 159 10.58 -31.01 -4.98
N TYR A 160 10.33 -29.81 -4.46
CA TYR A 160 10.81 -28.54 -5.03
C TYR A 160 11.46 -27.66 -3.95
N PRO A 161 12.57 -28.11 -3.34
CA PRO A 161 13.17 -27.44 -2.17
C PRO A 161 13.68 -26.01 -2.45
N ASN A 162 13.85 -25.65 -3.73
CA ASN A 162 14.31 -24.33 -4.14
C ASN A 162 13.17 -23.32 -4.35
N ILE A 163 11.90 -23.78 -4.39
CA ILE A 163 10.75 -22.88 -4.55
C ILE A 163 10.41 -22.29 -3.19
N LYS A 164 10.37 -20.96 -3.11
CA LYS A 164 9.90 -20.26 -1.93
C LYS A 164 8.36 -20.26 -1.88
N LEU A 165 7.81 -20.59 -0.72
CA LEU A 165 6.37 -20.66 -0.50
C LEU A 165 5.86 -19.34 0.05
N CYS A 166 4.82 -18.82 -0.60
CA CYS A 166 4.05 -17.67 -0.13
C CYS A 166 2.67 -18.15 0.33
N ALA A 167 2.34 -17.98 1.62
CA ALA A 167 1.01 -18.27 2.13
C ALA A 167 0.11 -17.04 1.96
N GLY A 168 -0.92 -17.14 1.10
CA GLY A 168 -1.84 -16.04 0.78
C GLY A 168 -3.22 -16.19 1.41
N ASN A 169 -3.99 -15.10 1.36
CA ASN A 169 -5.34 -14.97 1.92
C ASN A 169 -5.46 -15.30 3.42
N ILE A 170 -4.49 -14.83 4.22
CA ILE A 170 -4.53 -14.97 5.67
C ILE A 170 -5.38 -13.84 6.26
N ASP A 171 -6.45 -14.16 6.98
CA ASP A 171 -7.41 -13.15 7.45
C ASP A 171 -7.22 -12.74 8.92
N THR A 172 -6.55 -13.56 9.73
CA THR A 172 -6.42 -13.29 11.18
C THR A 172 -5.01 -13.57 11.71
N GLN A 173 -4.71 -12.97 12.86
CA GLN A 173 -3.45 -13.16 13.58
C GLN A 173 -3.26 -14.61 14.00
N GLU A 174 -4.32 -15.30 14.42
CA GLU A 174 -4.26 -16.69 14.87
C GLU A 174 -3.86 -17.63 13.74
N ILE A 175 -4.42 -17.44 12.54
CA ILE A 175 -4.05 -18.23 11.36
C ILE A 175 -2.58 -18.02 11.03
N PHE A 176 -2.10 -16.78 11.10
CA PHE A 176 -0.68 -16.50 10.90
C PHE A 176 0.23 -17.16 11.92
N GLU A 177 -0.08 -17.05 13.20
CA GLU A 177 0.70 -17.67 14.27
C GLU A 177 0.76 -19.19 14.12
N GLN A 178 -0.34 -19.81 13.69
CA GLN A 178 -0.37 -21.23 13.35
C GLN A 178 0.58 -21.55 12.19
N LEU A 179 0.47 -20.84 11.06
CA LEU A 179 1.31 -21.07 9.88
C LEU A 179 2.80 -20.77 10.14
N LYS A 180 3.08 -19.80 11.00
CA LYS A 180 4.42 -19.49 11.50
C LYS A 180 4.98 -20.63 12.35
N ALA A 181 4.19 -21.16 13.29
CA ALA A 181 4.58 -22.27 14.15
C ALA A 181 4.82 -23.56 13.35
N GLU A 182 4.03 -23.79 12.30
CA GLU A 182 4.27 -24.88 11.35
C GLU A 182 5.61 -24.69 10.62
N GLY A 183 5.94 -23.46 10.23
CA GLY A 183 7.18 -23.10 9.52
C GLY A 183 7.19 -23.48 8.04
N GLY A 184 8.26 -23.13 7.32
CA GLY A 184 8.48 -23.52 5.91
C GLY A 184 7.90 -22.58 4.86
N TYR A 185 7.27 -21.47 5.25
CA TYR A 185 6.87 -20.40 4.35
C TYR A 185 7.87 -19.24 4.44
N GLN A 186 8.19 -18.61 3.30
CA GLN A 186 9.13 -17.48 3.25
C GLN A 186 8.39 -16.14 3.18
N LEU A 187 7.18 -16.14 2.61
CA LEU A 187 6.35 -14.97 2.46
C LEU A 187 4.92 -15.26 2.90
N TYR A 188 4.24 -14.21 3.35
CA TYR A 188 2.88 -14.25 3.83
C TYR A 188 2.11 -13.05 3.29
N GLU A 189 0.86 -13.27 2.92
CA GLU A 189 -0.04 -12.27 2.39
C GLU A 189 -1.41 -12.44 3.02
N GLY A 190 -2.00 -11.33 3.47
CA GLY A 190 -3.23 -11.38 4.24
C GLY A 190 -3.78 -10.02 4.60
N ALA A 191 -5.08 -9.97 4.88
CA ALA A 191 -5.76 -8.74 5.29
C ALA A 191 -5.30 -8.29 6.70
N PHE A 192 -5.05 -9.23 7.62
CA PHE A 192 -4.72 -8.91 9.01
C PHE A 192 -3.41 -8.13 9.17
N TYR A 193 -2.41 -8.38 8.30
CA TYR A 193 -1.13 -7.67 8.33
C TYR A 193 -1.27 -6.17 8.12
N ARG A 194 -2.38 -5.75 7.52
CA ARG A 194 -2.66 -4.34 7.24
C ARG A 194 -3.18 -3.62 8.49
N MET A 195 -3.78 -4.35 9.43
CA MET A 195 -4.40 -3.80 10.65
C MET A 195 -4.33 -4.81 11.82
N PRO A 196 -3.18 -4.99 12.48
CA PRO A 196 -3.07 -5.85 13.67
C PRO A 196 -3.90 -5.28 14.84
N VAL A 197 -4.80 -6.06 15.44
CA VAL A 197 -5.63 -5.57 16.55
C VAL A 197 -4.78 -5.34 17.81
N THR A 198 -4.79 -4.13 18.34
CA THR A 198 -4.05 -3.79 19.58
C THR A 198 -4.81 -4.24 20.83
N LYS A 199 -4.14 -4.97 21.73
CA LYS A 199 -4.72 -5.44 23.01
C LYS A 199 -4.71 -4.39 24.14
N GLY A 200 -4.19 -3.18 23.90
CA GLY A 200 -4.42 -2.01 24.78
C GLY A 200 -3.58 -1.92 26.06
N GLU A 201 -2.49 -2.68 26.20
CA GLU A 201 -1.76 -2.79 27.48
C GLU A 201 -0.50 -1.90 27.61
N ALA A 202 -0.18 -1.06 26.62
CA ALA A 202 1.07 -0.27 26.63
C ALA A 202 0.90 1.16 27.18
N LYS A 203 1.83 1.59 28.04
CA LYS A 203 1.99 3.00 28.40
C LYS A 203 2.60 3.77 27.22
N VAL A 204 1.98 4.91 26.87
CA VAL A 204 2.49 5.80 25.83
C VAL A 204 3.83 6.40 26.27
N SER A 205 4.85 6.30 25.41
CA SER A 205 6.18 6.82 25.74
C SER A 205 6.19 8.37 25.86
N PRO A 206 7.05 8.96 26.71
CA PRO A 206 7.13 10.41 26.88
C PRO A 206 7.40 11.20 25.58
N LEU A 207 8.18 10.65 24.66
CA LEU A 207 8.43 11.27 23.35
C LEU A 207 7.14 11.38 22.51
N LYS A 208 6.27 10.36 22.58
CA LYS A 208 4.97 10.38 21.91
C LYS A 208 4.02 11.43 22.50
N VAL A 209 4.17 11.79 23.78
CA VAL A 209 3.36 12.84 24.41
C VAL A 209 3.64 14.21 23.78
N ASN A 210 4.91 14.56 23.54
CA ASN A 210 5.28 15.83 22.89
C ASN A 210 4.70 15.94 21.47
N TYR A 211 4.72 14.84 20.74
CA TYR A 211 4.14 14.73 19.41
C TYR A 211 2.61 14.89 19.44
N ILE A 212 1.94 14.25 20.40
CA ILE A 212 0.49 14.41 20.59
C ILE A 212 0.12 15.85 20.96
N GLU A 213 0.91 16.51 21.82
CA GLU A 213 0.73 17.94 22.13
C GLU A 213 0.81 18.80 20.86
N LEU A 214 1.80 18.56 20.02
CA LEU A 214 1.98 19.29 18.76
C LEU A 214 0.82 19.06 17.78
N LEU A 215 0.33 17.82 17.65
CA LEU A 215 -0.87 17.50 16.85
C LEU A 215 -2.10 18.26 17.37
N ASN A 216 -2.29 18.29 18.69
CA ASN A 216 -3.41 18.98 19.33
C ASN A 216 -3.38 20.49 19.11
N ILE A 217 -2.20 21.10 19.07
CA ILE A 217 -2.05 22.54 18.79
C ILE A 217 -2.49 22.82 17.36
N VAL A 218 -2.01 22.05 16.37
CA VAL A 218 -2.20 22.39 14.95
C VAL A 218 -3.55 21.95 14.41
N ASN A 219 -4.24 21.06 15.12
CA ASN A 219 -5.58 20.64 14.76
C ASN A 219 -6.67 21.64 15.17
N GLU A 220 -6.36 22.63 15.99
CA GLU A 220 -7.25 23.76 16.27
C GLU A 220 -7.54 24.58 14.99
N PRO A 221 -8.75 25.17 14.83
CA PRO A 221 -9.13 25.93 13.64
C PRO A 221 -8.21 27.13 13.37
N ASP A 222 -7.84 27.87 14.41
CA ASP A 222 -6.99 29.07 14.36
C ASP A 222 -5.83 28.96 15.36
N PHE A 223 -4.86 28.10 15.05
CA PHE A 223 -3.70 27.91 15.94
C PHE A 223 -2.64 29.00 15.75
N ASP A 224 -1.98 29.37 16.85
CA ASP A 224 -0.89 30.33 16.83
C ASP A 224 0.38 29.70 16.26
N LEU A 225 0.83 30.20 15.11
CA LEU A 225 2.06 29.77 14.43
C LEU A 225 3.30 29.84 15.34
N THR A 226 3.32 30.82 16.25
CA THR A 226 4.42 30.99 17.22
C THR A 226 4.45 29.84 18.21
N LYS A 227 3.28 29.43 18.73
CA LYS A 227 3.18 28.28 19.63
C LYS A 227 3.59 26.99 18.94
N ALA A 228 3.16 26.79 17.70
CA ALA A 228 3.59 25.64 16.91
C ALA A 228 5.12 25.64 16.70
N ALA A 229 5.70 26.78 16.33
CA ALA A 229 7.14 26.94 16.17
C ALA A 229 7.92 26.69 17.48
N ASP A 230 7.41 27.14 18.62
CA ASP A 230 8.04 26.93 19.93
C ASP A 230 8.05 25.45 20.34
N VAL A 231 7.00 24.69 20.00
CA VAL A 231 6.96 23.24 20.24
C VAL A 231 7.85 22.48 19.26
N ILE A 232 7.86 22.87 17.97
CA ILE A 232 8.81 22.33 16.97
C ILE A 232 10.25 22.53 17.44
N GLY A 233 10.58 23.70 18.01
CA GLY A 233 11.90 24.02 18.52
C GLY A 233 12.42 23.11 19.64
N ARG A 234 11.54 22.31 20.27
CA ARG A 234 11.92 21.30 21.27
C ARG A 234 12.50 20.04 20.65
N ASP A 235 12.29 19.82 19.35
CA ASP A 235 12.76 18.63 18.63
C ASP A 235 13.68 19.01 17.47
N THR A 236 14.96 18.67 17.61
CA THR A 236 15.99 18.99 16.61
C THR A 236 15.74 18.36 15.25
N ALA A 237 15.10 17.18 15.19
CA ALA A 237 14.81 16.51 13.92
C ALA A 237 13.69 17.23 13.16
N LEU A 238 12.63 17.66 13.86
CA LEU A 238 11.57 18.48 13.27
C LEU A 238 12.09 19.84 12.80
N VAL A 239 12.99 20.48 13.55
CA VAL A 239 13.62 21.75 13.16
C VAL A 239 14.37 21.61 11.83
N ILE A 240 15.27 20.62 11.74
CA ILE A 240 16.07 20.40 10.52
C ILE A 240 15.15 20.06 9.34
N SER A 241 14.13 19.21 9.55
CA SER A 241 13.17 18.84 8.52
C SER A 241 12.38 20.04 8.00
N LEU A 242 11.87 20.90 8.89
CA LEU A 242 11.15 22.11 8.49
C LEU A 242 12.02 23.05 7.66
N LEU A 243 13.23 23.34 8.14
CA LEU A 243 14.15 24.24 7.47
C LEU A 243 14.56 23.68 6.10
N LYS A 244 14.84 22.38 5.99
CA LYS A 244 15.12 21.75 4.69
C LYS A 244 13.96 21.92 3.71
N MET A 245 12.74 21.62 4.14
CA MET A 245 11.55 21.75 3.29
C MET A 245 11.37 23.19 2.80
N VAL A 246 11.42 24.16 3.71
CA VAL A 246 11.23 25.57 3.38
C VAL A 246 12.36 26.09 2.49
N ASN A 247 13.61 25.68 2.75
CA ASN A 247 14.75 26.09 1.92
C ASN A 247 14.71 25.50 0.50
N HIS A 248 14.11 24.32 0.30
CA HIS A 248 13.86 23.79 -1.04
C HIS A 248 12.86 24.64 -1.84
N MET A 249 11.98 25.39 -1.17
CA MET A 249 11.01 26.28 -1.80
C MET A 249 11.60 27.67 -2.12
N THR A 250 12.78 28.00 -1.60
CA THR A 250 13.44 29.29 -1.79
C THR A 250 14.65 29.18 -2.71
N VAL A 251 14.76 30.08 -3.69
CA VAL A 251 15.86 30.05 -4.67
C VAL A 251 17.04 30.94 -4.25
N ASN A 252 16.80 32.00 -3.49
CA ASN A 252 17.76 33.10 -3.27
C ASN A 252 17.97 33.51 -1.79
N SER A 253 17.37 32.82 -0.82
CA SER A 253 17.41 33.22 0.59
C SER A 253 17.39 32.01 1.52
N GLU A 254 18.46 31.81 2.29
CA GLU A 254 18.56 30.74 3.28
C GLU A 254 17.77 31.13 4.54
N ILE A 255 16.73 30.36 4.82
CA ILE A 255 15.90 30.48 6.01
C ILE A 255 16.51 29.65 7.12
N THR A 256 16.89 30.32 8.21
CA THR A 256 17.55 29.71 9.39
C THR A 256 16.69 29.77 10.66
N SER A 257 15.55 30.47 10.62
CA SER A 257 14.65 30.64 11.77
C SER A 257 13.37 29.84 11.63
N ILE A 258 13.03 29.06 12.67
CA ILE A 258 11.80 28.24 12.74
C ILE A 258 10.56 29.13 12.63
N ARG A 259 10.55 30.29 13.30
CA ARG A 259 9.41 31.22 13.27
C ARG A 259 9.23 31.83 11.88
N HIS A 260 10.33 32.12 11.18
CA HIS A 260 10.27 32.62 9.81
C HIS A 260 9.77 31.54 8.84
N ALA A 261 10.25 30.30 8.98
CA ALA A 261 9.80 29.16 8.21
C ALA A 261 8.30 28.87 8.42
N ALA A 262 7.84 28.85 9.67
CA ALA A 262 6.43 28.65 10.02
C ALA A 262 5.52 29.77 9.46
N ALA A 263 5.97 31.02 9.52
CA ALA A 263 5.23 32.15 8.94
C ALA A 263 5.16 32.06 7.40
N MET A 264 6.24 31.62 6.74
CA MET A 264 6.28 31.49 5.28
C MET A 264 5.32 30.41 4.76
N LEU A 265 5.20 29.27 5.46
CA LEU A 265 4.24 28.22 5.10
C LEU A 265 2.78 28.64 5.37
N GLY A 266 2.56 29.44 6.41
CA GLY A 266 1.22 29.74 6.91
C GLY A 266 0.55 28.53 7.57
N GLN A 267 -0.62 28.75 8.18
CA GLN A 267 -1.29 27.73 9.02
C GLN A 267 -1.65 26.45 8.25
N LYS A 268 -2.15 26.57 7.01
CA LYS A 268 -2.63 25.43 6.23
C LYS A 268 -1.52 24.44 5.88
N GLU A 269 -0.44 24.93 5.28
CA GLU A 269 0.69 24.06 4.88
C GLU A 269 1.51 23.62 6.08
N LEU A 270 1.67 24.48 7.11
CA LEU A 270 2.34 24.08 8.35
C LEU A 270 1.58 22.97 9.07
N LYS A 271 0.24 23.04 9.14
CA LYS A 271 -0.60 21.98 9.72
C LYS A 271 -0.39 20.64 9.00
N LYS A 272 -0.37 20.63 7.66
CA LYS A 272 -0.12 19.43 6.86
C LYS A 272 1.28 18.87 7.09
N TRP A 273 2.29 19.72 7.06
CA TRP A 273 3.68 19.31 7.30
C TRP A 273 3.84 18.74 8.71
N ILE A 274 3.32 19.40 9.75
CA ILE A 274 3.40 18.91 11.13
C ILE A 274 2.70 17.57 11.26
N ASN A 275 1.47 17.43 10.79
CA ASN A 275 0.74 16.16 10.86
C ASN A 275 1.53 15.02 10.17
N THR A 276 2.17 15.30 9.04
CA THR A 276 3.01 14.33 8.32
C THR A 276 4.30 14.00 9.09
N ALA A 277 5.06 15.02 9.48
CA ALA A 277 6.36 14.87 10.12
C ALA A 277 6.24 14.22 11.51
N VAL A 278 5.24 14.64 12.29
CA VAL A 278 4.96 14.08 13.61
C VAL A 278 4.48 12.64 13.50
N THR A 279 3.63 12.30 12.52
CA THR A 279 3.22 10.91 12.31
C THR A 279 4.40 10.02 11.93
N SER A 280 5.34 10.51 11.11
CA SER A 280 6.56 9.77 10.81
C SER A 280 7.38 9.48 12.07
N GLN A 281 7.51 10.46 12.97
CA GLN A 281 8.20 10.27 14.25
C GLN A 281 7.45 9.35 15.23
N LEU A 282 6.12 9.44 15.28
CA LEU A 282 5.27 8.55 16.09
C LEU A 282 5.37 7.09 15.65
N CYS A 283 5.66 6.85 14.36
CA CYS A 283 5.84 5.54 13.75
C CYS A 283 7.30 5.05 13.76
N ALA A 284 8.26 5.81 14.30
CA ALA A 284 9.68 5.46 14.22
C ALA A 284 10.01 4.12 14.90
N ASP A 285 9.24 3.72 15.91
CA ASP A 285 9.34 2.44 16.62
C ASP A 285 8.46 1.32 16.02
N ARG A 286 7.82 1.55 14.88
CA ARG A 286 6.84 0.64 14.26
C ARG A 286 7.31 0.04 12.95
N PRO A 287 6.70 -1.07 12.48
CA PRO A 287 6.93 -1.57 11.13
C PRO A 287 6.68 -0.46 10.11
N ASN A 288 7.63 -0.29 9.19
CA ASN A 288 7.60 0.77 8.15
C ASN A 288 6.27 0.79 7.37
N GLU A 289 5.62 -0.36 7.22
CA GLU A 289 4.33 -0.45 6.52
C GLU A 289 3.19 0.29 7.23
N ILE A 290 3.19 0.42 8.57
CA ILE A 290 2.16 1.20 9.29
C ILE A 290 2.25 2.67 8.91
N MET A 291 3.48 3.21 8.88
CA MET A 291 3.72 4.58 8.44
C MET A 291 3.31 4.76 6.98
N ARG A 292 3.70 3.82 6.12
CA ARG A 292 3.37 3.83 4.69
C ARG A 292 1.85 3.84 4.46
N VAL A 293 1.11 2.95 5.10
CA VAL A 293 -0.36 2.88 5.01
C VAL A 293 -1.00 4.17 5.53
N SER A 294 -0.57 4.67 6.70
CA SER A 294 -1.08 5.93 7.26
C SER A 294 -0.95 7.10 6.28
N LEU A 295 0.25 7.31 5.74
CA LEU A 295 0.56 8.42 4.84
C LEU A 295 -0.12 8.27 3.47
N LEU A 296 -0.09 7.06 2.89
CA LEU A 296 -0.78 6.81 1.61
C LEU A 296 -2.29 6.96 1.75
N ARG A 297 -2.89 6.47 2.85
CA ARG A 297 -4.32 6.62 3.11
C ARG A 297 -4.71 8.08 3.30
N ALA A 298 -3.91 8.84 4.04
CA ALA A 298 -4.07 10.29 4.20
C ALA A 298 -4.10 11.00 2.85
N LYS A 299 -3.07 10.79 2.04
CA LYS A 299 -2.95 11.50 0.76
C LYS A 299 -3.96 11.03 -0.27
N PHE A 300 -4.29 9.75 -0.29
CA PHE A 300 -5.30 9.22 -1.20
C PHE A 300 -6.70 9.72 -0.85
N ALA A 301 -7.07 9.72 0.44
CA ALA A 301 -8.33 10.30 0.89
C ALA A 301 -8.44 11.80 0.58
N GLU A 302 -7.35 12.56 0.75
CA GLU A 302 -7.28 13.97 0.33
C GLU A 302 -7.53 14.12 -1.18
N ASN A 303 -6.85 13.32 -2.01
CA ASN A 303 -6.98 13.39 -3.46
C ASN A 303 -8.36 12.94 -3.96
N LEU A 304 -9.06 12.08 -3.20
CA LEU A 304 -10.44 11.66 -3.48
C LEU A 304 -11.48 12.73 -3.12
N ALA A 305 -11.11 13.79 -2.40
CA ALA A 305 -12.05 14.82 -1.97
C ALA A 305 -12.88 15.38 -3.13
N THR A 306 -12.27 15.66 -4.29
CA THR A 306 -13.01 16.16 -5.46
C THR A 306 -13.90 15.10 -6.10
N VAL A 307 -13.49 13.83 -6.06
CA VAL A 307 -14.24 12.69 -6.63
C VAL A 307 -15.52 12.43 -5.83
N PHE A 308 -15.49 12.70 -4.52
CA PHE A 308 -16.64 12.57 -3.63
C PHE A 308 -17.43 13.88 -3.46
N GLU A 309 -17.12 14.93 -4.23
CA GLU A 309 -17.75 16.27 -4.10
C GLU A 309 -17.49 16.96 -2.75
N MET A 310 -16.41 16.59 -2.07
CA MET A 310 -15.98 17.03 -0.74
C MET A 310 -14.73 17.92 -0.81
N GLY A 311 -14.53 18.66 -1.90
CA GLY A 311 -13.31 19.45 -2.13
C GLY A 311 -12.98 20.44 -1.00
N GLY A 312 -14.00 20.96 -0.32
CA GLY A 312 -13.82 21.83 0.86
C GLY A 312 -13.28 21.12 2.11
N GLN A 313 -13.45 19.81 2.21
CA GLN A 313 -13.06 18.97 3.36
C GLN A 313 -11.79 18.15 3.08
N ALA A 314 -11.05 18.43 1.99
CA ALA A 314 -9.85 17.68 1.63
C ALA A 314 -8.82 17.57 2.77
N GLY A 315 -8.64 18.64 3.55
CA GLY A 315 -7.76 18.64 4.71
C GLY A 315 -8.25 17.73 5.85
N GLU A 316 -9.55 17.60 6.05
CA GLU A 316 -10.10 16.68 7.06
C GLU A 316 -10.03 15.22 6.60
N LEU A 317 -10.27 14.96 5.30
CA LEU A 317 -10.06 13.64 4.70
C LEU A 317 -8.58 13.20 4.79
N PHE A 318 -7.64 14.13 4.64
CA PHE A 318 -6.23 13.87 4.90
C PHE A 318 -6.01 13.40 6.34
N LEU A 319 -6.53 14.13 7.33
CA LEU A 319 -6.40 13.79 8.75
C LEU A 319 -7.08 12.46 9.10
N MET A 320 -8.26 12.21 8.56
CA MET A 320 -8.97 10.95 8.72
C MET A 320 -8.12 9.78 8.22
N GLY A 321 -7.56 9.89 7.01
CA GLY A 321 -6.70 8.85 6.46
C GLY A 321 -5.42 8.66 7.29
N LEU A 322 -4.82 9.76 7.78
CA LEU A 322 -3.63 9.72 8.63
C LEU A 322 -3.87 8.99 9.95
N PHE A 323 -4.97 9.32 10.64
CA PHE A 323 -5.31 8.75 11.95
C PHE A 323 -6.08 7.43 11.88
N SER A 324 -6.35 6.93 10.68
CA SER A 324 -7.01 5.64 10.48
C SER A 324 -6.27 4.41 11.03
N VAL A 325 -5.02 4.57 11.43
CA VAL A 325 -4.18 3.55 12.07
C VAL A 325 -3.60 4.06 13.40
N LEU A 326 -4.21 5.09 14.00
CA LEU A 326 -3.71 5.72 15.22
C LEU A 326 -3.72 4.75 16.42
N ASP A 327 -4.73 3.88 16.48
CA ASP A 327 -4.83 2.76 17.41
C ASP A 327 -3.55 1.92 17.40
N LEU A 328 -3.07 1.59 16.20
CA LEU A 328 -1.83 0.85 16.00
C LEU A 328 -0.65 1.66 16.51
N ILE A 329 -0.53 2.93 16.10
CA ILE A 329 0.61 3.82 16.42
C ILE A 329 0.77 4.04 17.94
N ILE A 330 -0.35 4.18 18.65
CA ILE A 330 -0.40 4.44 20.09
C ILE A 330 -0.47 3.13 20.91
N ASN A 331 -0.79 1.99 20.27
CA ASN A 331 -1.04 0.69 20.91
C ASN A 331 -2.20 0.72 21.92
N LYS A 332 -3.31 1.32 21.50
CA LYS A 332 -4.55 1.47 22.27
C LYS A 332 -5.74 1.26 21.34
N PRO A 333 -6.91 0.81 21.84
CA PRO A 333 -8.14 0.80 21.04
C PRO A 333 -8.38 2.17 20.40
N MET A 334 -8.93 2.19 19.17
CA MET A 334 -9.14 3.43 18.40
C MET A 334 -9.89 4.50 19.19
N GLU A 335 -10.92 4.11 19.95
CA GLU A 335 -11.67 5.03 20.81
C GLU A 335 -10.79 5.70 21.88
N GLU A 336 -9.86 4.96 22.50
CA GLU A 336 -8.92 5.53 23.45
C GLU A 336 -7.84 6.38 22.77
N ALA A 337 -7.38 5.95 21.59
CA ALA A 337 -6.34 6.64 20.85
C ALA A 337 -6.81 8.02 20.36
N LEU A 338 -8.05 8.11 19.86
CA LEU A 338 -8.65 9.37 19.41
C LEU A 338 -8.95 10.33 20.56
N LYS A 339 -9.22 9.84 21.78
CA LYS A 339 -9.34 10.72 22.96
C LYS A 339 -8.04 11.48 23.27
N MET A 340 -6.89 11.04 22.75
CA MET A 340 -5.60 11.70 22.94
C MET A 340 -5.33 12.80 21.89
N VAL A 341 -5.97 12.75 20.72
CA VAL A 341 -5.74 13.67 19.59
C VAL A 341 -7.03 14.40 19.23
N LYS A 342 -6.99 15.73 19.20
CA LYS A 342 -8.10 16.57 18.77
C LYS A 342 -8.34 16.38 17.28
N VAL A 343 -9.51 15.86 16.94
CA VAL A 343 -10.05 15.71 15.59
C VAL A 343 -11.49 16.20 15.55
N SER A 344 -12.02 16.45 14.36
CA SER A 344 -13.44 16.80 14.20
C SER A 344 -14.34 15.60 14.49
N LYS A 345 -15.61 15.87 14.81
CA LYS A 345 -16.59 14.83 15.15
C LYS A 345 -16.83 13.89 13.98
N GLU A 346 -16.77 14.43 12.76
CA GLU A 346 -16.89 13.71 11.51
C GLU A 346 -15.78 12.67 11.32
N ILE A 347 -14.56 12.98 11.78
CA ILE A 347 -13.44 12.03 11.76
C ILE A 347 -13.66 10.94 12.82
N GLU A 348 -14.10 11.32 14.02
CA GLU A 348 -14.38 10.38 15.12
C GLU A 348 -15.47 9.37 14.73
N GLU A 349 -16.60 9.85 14.18
CA GLU A 349 -17.72 9.02 13.71
C GLU A 349 -17.27 8.05 12.61
N ALA A 350 -16.43 8.50 11.68
CA ALA A 350 -15.94 7.66 10.59
C ALA A 350 -14.95 6.59 11.05
N LEU A 351 -14.09 6.90 12.03
CA LEU A 351 -13.05 5.98 12.51
C LEU A 351 -13.52 5.00 13.59
N ILE A 352 -14.53 5.37 14.39
CA ILE A 352 -15.03 4.55 15.50
C ILE A 352 -16.33 3.83 15.15
N GLU A 353 -17.28 4.54 14.54
CA GLU A 353 -18.62 4.00 14.28
C GLU A 353 -18.84 3.53 12.84
N ASP A 354 -17.86 3.74 11.95
CA ASP A 354 -17.99 3.58 10.50
C ASP A 354 -19.23 4.33 9.94
N LYS A 355 -19.50 5.54 10.46
CA LYS A 355 -20.64 6.39 10.09
C LYS A 355 -20.23 7.82 9.72
N GLY A 356 -21.21 8.59 9.27
CA GLY A 356 -21.04 10.00 8.96
C GLY A 356 -20.56 10.23 7.53
N HIS A 357 -20.28 11.49 7.21
CA HIS A 357 -20.01 11.92 5.85
C HIS A 357 -18.63 11.47 5.33
N PHE A 358 -17.67 11.19 6.23
CA PHE A 358 -16.32 10.74 5.86
C PHE A 358 -16.20 9.21 5.73
N ALA A 359 -17.10 8.43 6.35
CA ALA A 359 -17.07 6.98 6.31
C ALA A 359 -17.08 6.38 4.88
N PRO A 360 -17.87 6.88 3.90
CA PRO A 360 -17.83 6.37 2.54
C PRO A 360 -16.46 6.51 1.86
N VAL A 361 -15.73 7.61 2.14
CA VAL A 361 -14.38 7.81 1.60
C VAL A 361 -13.41 6.84 2.25
N LEU A 362 -13.47 6.69 3.57
CA LEU A 362 -12.61 5.74 4.29
C LEU A 362 -12.82 4.31 3.80
N GLU A 363 -14.08 3.90 3.66
CA GLU A 363 -14.44 2.56 3.18
C GLU A 363 -13.96 2.35 1.75
N PHE A 364 -14.13 3.34 0.87
CA PHE A 364 -13.60 3.27 -0.49
C PHE A 364 -12.08 3.07 -0.48
N VAL A 365 -11.33 3.81 0.36
CA VAL A 365 -9.88 3.61 0.45
C VAL A 365 -9.52 2.22 0.96
N LYS A 366 -10.18 1.73 2.02
CA LYS A 366 -9.97 0.37 2.57
C LYS A 366 -10.21 -0.71 1.49
N GLN A 367 -11.28 -0.59 0.71
CA GLN A 367 -11.61 -1.52 -0.39
C GLN A 367 -10.62 -1.41 -1.57
N TYR A 368 -10.14 -0.21 -1.86
CA TYR A 368 -9.16 0.02 -2.92
C TYR A 368 -7.81 -0.60 -2.56
N GLU A 369 -7.36 -0.40 -1.32
CA GLU A 369 -6.15 -1.01 -0.79
C GLU A 369 -6.23 -2.54 -0.86
N SER A 370 -7.38 -3.14 -0.51
CA SER A 370 -7.61 -4.60 -0.53
C SER A 370 -7.75 -5.19 -1.93
N ALA A 371 -7.65 -4.37 -2.98
CA ALA A 371 -7.92 -4.78 -4.35
C ALA A 371 -9.31 -5.40 -4.53
N ASN A 372 -10.30 -5.00 -3.72
CA ASN A 372 -11.69 -5.42 -3.88
C ASN A 372 -12.36 -4.62 -5.01
N TRP A 373 -11.89 -4.91 -6.22
CA TRP A 373 -12.31 -4.26 -7.45
C TRP A 373 -13.81 -4.34 -7.70
N GLN A 374 -14.47 -5.41 -7.26
CA GLN A 374 -15.91 -5.54 -7.41
C GLN A 374 -16.67 -4.47 -6.63
N GLU A 375 -16.30 -4.23 -5.37
CA GLU A 375 -16.94 -3.19 -4.55
C GLU A 375 -16.55 -1.78 -4.98
N ILE A 376 -15.30 -1.57 -5.42
CA ILE A 376 -14.87 -0.29 -6.00
C ILE A 376 -15.67 0.03 -7.27
N ASP A 377 -15.77 -0.93 -8.18
CA ASP A 377 -16.50 -0.78 -9.43
C ASP A 377 -18.00 -0.48 -9.16
N ARG A 378 -18.60 -1.18 -8.19
CA ARG A 378 -19.98 -0.94 -7.75
C ARG A 378 -20.15 0.47 -7.17
N THR A 379 -19.25 0.90 -6.29
CA THR A 379 -19.30 2.21 -5.64
C THR A 379 -19.10 3.33 -6.66
N MET A 380 -18.17 3.18 -7.58
CA MET A 380 -17.95 4.15 -8.65
C MET A 380 -19.17 4.27 -9.57
N LEU A 381 -19.83 3.15 -9.91
CA LEU A 381 -21.06 3.17 -10.71
C LEU A 381 -22.19 3.92 -10.01
N LEU A 382 -22.42 3.63 -8.73
CA LEU A 382 -23.51 4.25 -7.96
C LEU A 382 -23.32 5.76 -7.73
N ASN A 383 -22.06 6.22 -7.67
CA ASN A 383 -21.71 7.61 -7.42
C ASN A 383 -21.22 8.34 -8.68
N HIS A 384 -21.36 7.74 -9.86
CA HIS A 384 -20.93 8.31 -11.15
C HIS A 384 -19.46 8.79 -11.19
N MET A 385 -18.56 8.06 -10.53
CA MET A 385 -17.14 8.41 -10.42
C MET A 385 -16.35 8.00 -11.67
N ASP A 386 -15.44 8.86 -12.11
CA ASP A 386 -14.52 8.55 -13.20
C ASP A 386 -13.33 7.69 -12.71
N SER A 387 -13.12 6.54 -13.36
CA SER A 387 -11.99 5.65 -13.10
C SER A 387 -10.64 6.33 -13.27
N LYS A 388 -10.53 7.27 -14.20
CA LYS A 388 -9.28 7.99 -14.41
C LYS A 388 -8.96 8.91 -13.24
N GLN A 389 -9.95 9.65 -12.73
CA GLN A 389 -9.76 10.51 -11.56
C GLN A 389 -9.35 9.72 -10.32
N VAL A 390 -9.99 8.57 -10.08
CA VAL A 390 -9.62 7.68 -8.97
C VAL A 390 -8.18 7.14 -9.12
N TYR A 391 -7.80 6.73 -10.33
CA TYR A 391 -6.44 6.28 -10.63
C TYR A 391 -5.42 7.39 -10.38
N ASP A 392 -5.65 8.57 -10.96
CA ASP A 392 -4.76 9.72 -10.84
C ASP A 392 -4.61 10.16 -9.38
N ALA A 393 -5.70 10.08 -8.59
CA ALA A 393 -5.68 10.32 -7.15
C ALA A 393 -4.75 9.35 -6.40
N TYR A 394 -4.77 8.06 -6.75
CA TYR A 394 -3.88 7.06 -6.14
C TYR A 394 -2.42 7.21 -6.59
N ILE A 395 -2.16 7.40 -7.89
CA ILE A 395 -0.80 7.59 -8.42
C ILE A 395 -0.15 8.84 -7.83
N THR A 396 -0.92 9.93 -7.70
CA THR A 396 -0.44 11.16 -7.09
C THR A 396 -0.09 10.94 -5.61
N ALA A 397 -0.84 10.11 -4.89
CA ALA A 397 -0.50 9.74 -3.52
C ALA A 397 0.80 8.92 -3.41
N LEU A 398 1.02 7.97 -4.33
CA LEU A 398 2.25 7.19 -4.40
C LEU A 398 3.47 8.07 -4.70
N ARG A 399 3.38 8.96 -5.70
CA ARG A 399 4.45 9.91 -6.04
C ARG A 399 4.77 10.85 -4.88
N TRP A 400 3.73 11.40 -4.24
CA TRP A 400 3.90 12.24 -3.07
C TRP A 400 4.62 11.50 -1.92
N TYR A 401 4.26 10.23 -1.68
CA TYR A 401 4.93 9.43 -0.66
C TYR A 401 6.40 9.18 -1.00
N ARG A 402 6.74 8.89 -2.26
CA ARG A 402 8.13 8.77 -2.71
C ARG A 402 8.92 10.06 -2.45
N ASP A 403 8.35 11.19 -2.85
CA ASP A 403 9.00 12.50 -2.76
C ASP A 403 9.21 12.98 -1.30
N LEU A 404 8.51 12.38 -0.33
CA LEU A 404 8.73 12.65 1.10
C LEU A 404 10.05 12.07 1.64
N PHE A 405 10.57 11.00 1.03
CA PHE A 405 11.74 10.27 1.51
C PHE A 405 12.93 10.32 0.55
N SER A 406 12.77 10.93 -0.62
CA SER A 406 13.86 11.35 -1.52
C SER A 406 14.49 12.64 -1.05
#